data_AF-A0A0M8W5J6-F1
#
_entry.id   AF-A0A0M8W5J6-F1
#
_cell.length_a   1.000
_cell.length_b   1.000
_cell.length_c   1.000
_cell.angle_alpha   90.00
_cell.angle_beta   90.00
_cell.angle_gamma   90.00
#
_symmetry.space_group_name_H-M   'P 1'
#
loop_
_entity.id
_entity.type
_entity.pdbx_description
1 polymer ?
#
loop_
_entity_poly.entity_id
_entity_poly.type
_entity_poly.pdbx_seq_one_letter_code
_entity_poly.pdbx_strand_id
1 'polypeptide(L)' 'MDAEIVGSQARLTLSRSEVLLLLNVIVLLDGHQRSDVAYQEQVGHPREEVRQYADQLAELARSMPREQGRD' A
#
# COMPACT_ATOMS: atom_id res chain seq x y z
N MET A 1 -4.88 3.58 -12.88
CA MET A 1 -4.37 4.84 -12.31
C MET A 1 -4.75 6.05 -13.14
N ASP A 2 -5.81 6.77 -12.73
CA ASP A 2 -6.09 8.12 -13.20
C ASP A 2 -5.64 9.11 -12.14
N ALA A 3 -4.71 9.99 -12.52
CA ALA A 3 -4.26 11.10 -11.68
C ALA A 3 -5.01 12.36 -12.13
N GLU A 4 -6.01 12.78 -11.36
CA GLU A 4 -6.62 14.09 -11.57
C GLU A 4 -5.93 15.11 -10.65
N ILE A 5 -5.39 16.17 -11.25
CA ILE A 5 -4.84 17.30 -10.50
C ILE A 5 -5.98 18.28 -10.25
N VAL A 6 -6.57 18.23 -9.05
CA VAL A 6 -7.55 19.24 -8.60
C VAL A 6 -6.80 20.25 -7.73
N GLY A 7 -6.35 21.35 -8.35
CA GLY A 7 -5.57 22.38 -7.66
C GLY A 7 -4.15 21.92 -7.31
N SER A 8 -3.72 22.10 -6.06
CA SER A 8 -2.38 21.73 -5.55
C SER A 8 -2.33 20.37 -4.84
N GLN A 9 -3.40 19.57 -4.93
CA GLN A 9 -3.48 18.24 -4.33
C GLN A 9 -3.62 17.17 -5.43
N ALA A 10 -2.65 16.26 -5.51
CA ALA A 10 -2.80 15.05 -6.31
C ALA A 10 -3.74 14.09 -5.56
N ARG A 11 -4.95 13.89 -6.08
CA ARG A 11 -5.86 12.90 -5.53
C ARG A 11 -5.55 11.56 -6.20
N LEU A 12 -4.86 10.69 -5.48
CA LEU A 12 -4.63 9.32 -5.93
C LEU A 12 -5.93 8.53 -5.77
N THR A 13 -6.60 8.28 -6.89
CA THR A 13 -7.76 7.39 -6.92
C THR A 13 -7.24 5.97 -7.12
N LEU A 14 -6.91 5.29 -6.02
CA LEU A 14 -6.52 3.88 -6.08
C LEU A 14 -7.75 3.00 -6.21
N SER A 15 -7.66 2.00 -7.10
CA SER A 15 -8.60 0.89 -7.17
C SER A 15 -8.38 -0.08 -6.01
N ARG A 16 -9.37 -0.92 -5.70
CA ARG A 16 -9.22 -1.91 -4.61
C ARG A 16 -8.09 -2.89 -4.92
N SER A 17 -7.94 -3.29 -6.18
CA SER A 17 -6.85 -4.16 -6.62
C SER A 17 -5.49 -3.49 -6.52
N GLU A 18 -5.38 -2.19 -6.81
CA GLU A 18 -4.14 -1.42 -6.62
C GLU A 18 -3.74 -1.36 -5.13
N VAL A 19 -4.71 -1.16 -4.21
CA VAL A 19 -4.44 -1.21 -2.75
C VAL A 19 -3.98 -2.60 -2.31
N LEU A 20 -4.62 -3.67 -2.80
CA LEU A 20 -4.21 -5.04 -2.49
C LEU A 20 -2.82 -5.38 -3.04
N LEU A 21 -2.45 -4.84 -4.20
CA LEU A 21 -1.11 -4.99 -4.77
C LEU A 21 -0.06 -4.35 -3.86
N LEU A 22 -0.31 -3.13 -3.36
CA LEU A 22 0.58 -2.45 -2.43
C LEU A 22 0.76 -3.24 -1.13
N LEU A 23 -0.33 -3.79 -0.58
CA LEU A 23 -0.27 -4.67 0.59
C LEU A 23 0.60 -5.90 0.35
N ASN A 24 0.47 -6.54 -0.81
CA ASN A 24 1.25 -7.72 -1.16
C ASN A 24 2.76 -7.39 -1.26
N VAL A 25 3.11 -6.24 -1.85
CA VAL A 25 4.50 -5.77 -1.89
C VAL A 25 5.07 -5.59 -0.49
N ILE A 26 4.32 -4.98 0.43
CA ILE A 26 4.77 -4.79 1.82
C ILE A 26 5.02 -6.13 2.50
N VAL A 27 4.12 -7.10 2.37
CA VAL A 27 4.27 -8.44 2.95
C VAL A 27 5.50 -9.17 2.40
N LEU A 28 5.75 -9.06 1.09
CA LEU A 28 6.93 -9.66 0.46
C LEU A 28 8.23 -9.03 0.98
N LEU A 29 8.28 -7.70 1.08
CA LEU A 29 9.44 -6.98 1.61
C LEU A 29 9.72 -7.37 3.07
N ASP A 30 8.66 -7.50 3.88
CA ASP A 30 8.79 -7.90 5.28
C ASP A 30 9.37 -9.31 5.43
N GLY A 31 8.92 -10.26 4.60
CA GLY A 31 9.40 -11.63 4.61
C GLY A 31 10.83 -11.83 4.10
N HIS A 32 11.38 -10.89 3.33
CA HIS A 32 12.74 -11.01 2.77
C HIS A 32 13.84 -10.60 3.75
N GLN A 33 13.56 -9.71 4.71
CA GLN A 33 14.57 -9.17 5.61
C GLN A 33 14.44 -9.74 7.01
N ARG A 34 15.56 -10.24 7.58
CA ARG A 34 15.57 -10.78 8.95
C ARG A 34 15.94 -9.75 10.02
N SER A 35 16.52 -8.63 9.62
CA SER A 35 16.97 -7.56 10.51
C SER A 35 16.18 -6.29 10.25
N ASP A 36 15.76 -5.61 11.31
CA ASP A 36 15.06 -4.32 11.22
C ASP A 36 15.97 -3.23 10.65
N VAL A 37 17.28 -3.30 10.92
CA VAL A 37 18.28 -2.36 10.35
C VAL A 37 18.38 -2.54 8.84
N ALA A 38 18.54 -3.79 8.37
CA ALA A 38 18.63 -4.08 6.94
C ALA A 38 17.32 -3.75 6.21
N TYR A 39 16.18 -3.97 6.87
CA TYR A 39 14.87 -3.55 6.37
C TYR A 39 14.80 -2.03 6.20
N GLN A 40 15.19 -1.26 7.22
CA GLN A 40 15.16 0.19 7.17
C GLN A 40 16.12 0.76 6.13
N GLU A 41 17.31 0.19 5.96
CA GLU A 41 18.26 0.60 4.91
C GLU A 41 17.68 0.39 3.50
N GLN A 42 16.91 -0.68 3.28
CA GLN A 42 16.30 -0.97 1.99
C GLN A 42 15.02 -0.17 1.73
N VAL A 43 14.15 -0.06 2.73
CA VAL A 43 12.80 0.51 2.60
C VAL A 43 12.77 2.01 2.90
N GLY A 44 13.78 2.52 3.62
CA GLY A 44 13.87 3.92 4.03
C GLY A 44 13.04 4.27 5.27
N HIS A 45 12.25 3.33 5.79
CA HIS A 45 11.38 3.51 6.95
C HIS A 45 11.52 2.35 7.95
N PRO A 46 11.32 2.59 9.25
CA PRO A 46 11.25 1.53 10.25
C PRO A 46 10.14 0.53 9.91
N ARG A 47 10.42 -0.76 10.13
CA ARG A 47 9.46 -1.85 9.89
C ARG A 47 8.12 -1.64 10.60
N GLU A 48 8.15 -1.15 11.83
CA GLU A 48 6.94 -0.86 12.61
C GLU A 48 6.06 0.21 11.93
N GLU A 49 6.67 1.27 11.40
CA GLU A 49 5.97 2.33 10.68
C GLU A 49 5.32 1.78 9.40
N VAL A 50 6.07 0.98 8.63
CA VAL A 50 5.54 0.35 7.42
C VAL A 50 4.39 -0.61 7.72
N ARG A 51 4.44 -1.30 8.87
CA ARG A 51 3.34 -2.16 9.33
C ARG A 51 2.08 -1.36 9.66
N GLN A 52 2.22 -0.18 10.26
CA GLN A 52 1.09 0.71 10.50
C GLN A 52 0.44 1.18 9.18
N TYR A 53 1.24 1.50 8.16
CA TYR A 53 0.71 1.80 6.82
C TYR A 53 0.00 0.60 6.20
N ALA A 54 0.53 -0.62 6.37
CA ALA A 54 -0.12 -1.84 5.90
C ALA A 54 -1.48 -2.05 6.58
N ASP A 55 -1.60 -1.81 7.89
CA ASP A 55 -2.86 -1.94 8.60
C ASP A 55 -3.91 -0.95 8.07
N GLN A 56 -3.51 0.31 7.81
CA GLN A 56 -4.37 1.34 7.22
C GLN A 56 -4.80 0.97 5.79
N LEU A 57 -3.89 0.49 4.96
CA LEU A 57 -4.20 0.03 3.60
C LEU A 57 -5.13 -1.19 3.62
N ALA A 58 -4.96 -2.09 4.58
CA ALA A 58 -5.82 -3.25 4.75
C ALA A 58 -7.24 -2.84 5.16
N GLU A 59 -7.39 -1.84 6.02
CA GLU A 59 -8.68 -1.26 6.37
C GLU A 59 -9.35 -0.58 5.18
N LEU A 60 -8.57 0.20 4.41
CA LEU A 60 -9.04 0.81 3.17
C LEU A 60 -9.53 -0.25 2.17
N ALA A 61 -8.75 -1.31 1.91
CA ALA A 61 -9.15 -2.38 0.99
C ALA A 61 -10.40 -3.14 1.43
N ARG A 62 -10.68 -3.21 2.74
CA ARG A 62 -11.90 -3.82 3.30
C ARG A 62 -13.13 -2.92 3.15
N SER A 63 -12.96 -1.60 3.21
CA SER A 63 -14.07 -0.65 3.05
C SER A 63 -14.43 -0.39 1.58
N MET A 64 -13.50 -0.67 0.65
CA MET A 64 -13.75 -0.52 -0.78
C MET A 64 -14.64 -1.64 -1.34
N PRO A 65 -15.57 -1.33 -2.26
CA PRO A 65 -16.34 -2.35 -2.96
C PRO A 65 -15.42 -3.24 -3.79
N ARG A 66 -15.80 -4.51 -3.95
CA ARG A 66 -15.13 -5.38 -4.92
C ARG A 66 -15.28 -4.77 -6.31
N GLU A 67 -14.19 -4.76 -7.06
CA GLU A 67 -14.25 -4.47 -8.49
C GLU A 67 -15.19 -5.50 -9.11
N GLN A 68 -16.37 -5.05 -9.56
CA GLN A 68 -17.23 -5.90 -10.39
C GLN A 68 -16.45 -6.11 -11.69
N GLY A 69 -16.05 -7.34 -11.95
CA GLY A 69 -15.55 -7.72 -13.27
C GLY A 69 -16.59 -7.26 -14.28
N ARG A 70 -16.22 -6.30 -15.11
CA ARG A 70 -16.95 -6.06 -16.36
C ARG A 70 -16.64 -7.27 -17.24
N ASP A 71 -17.50 -8.27 -17.18
CA ASP A 71 -17.73 -9.16 -18.32
C ASP A 71 -18.44 -8.39 -19.44
#